data_AF-A0A2P8WBU8-F1
#
_entry.id   AF-A0A2P8WBU8-F1
#
_cell.length_a   1.000
_cell.length_b   1.000
_cell.length_c   1.000
_cell.angle_alpha   90.00
_cell.angle_beta   90.00
_cell.angle_gamma   90.00
#
_symmetry.space_group_name_H-M   'P 1'
#
loop_
_entity.id
_entity.type
_entity.pdbx_description
1 polymer ?
#
loop_
_entity_poly.entity_id
_entity_poly.type
_entity_poly.pdbx_seq_one_letter_code
_entity_poly.pdbx_strand_id
1 'polypeptide(L)'
;MRSRLCLKTSAVPRIRAGRIVHTLETAAEEYEAAIVDNQIVEVVEYQDSRGFVQYADTLYQTIALALAQDRPADHAAIAQALAALRGIWPSVNPPATPVAPPSEVYSLVSQVKLHS
;
A
#
# COMPACT_ATOMS: atom_id res chain seq x y z
N MET A 1 -43.58 -14.40 -9.07
CA MET A 1 -42.22 -14.67 -8.52
C MET A 1 -41.23 -13.81 -9.29
N ARG A 2 -40.72 -12.72 -8.70
CA ARG A 2 -39.66 -11.91 -9.34
C ARG A 2 -38.32 -12.44 -8.84
N SER A 3 -37.57 -13.05 -9.75
CA SER A 3 -36.20 -13.51 -9.52
C SER A 3 -35.36 -12.28 -9.17
N ARG A 4 -34.81 -12.26 -7.95
CA ARG A 4 -33.83 -11.25 -7.54
C ARG A 4 -32.54 -11.56 -8.28
N LEU A 5 -32.33 -10.84 -9.38
CA LEU A 5 -31.03 -10.73 -10.04
C LEU A 5 -30.01 -10.29 -8.97
N CYS A 6 -29.05 -11.17 -8.71
CA CYS A 6 -27.97 -10.97 -7.77
C CYS A 6 -27.10 -9.81 -8.29
N LEU A 7 -27.27 -8.59 -7.77
CA LEU A 7 -26.30 -7.51 -7.96
C LEU A 7 -25.07 -7.81 -7.09
N LYS A 8 -24.19 -8.70 -7.58
CA LYS A 8 -22.81 -8.86 -7.09
C LYS A 8 -21.94 -7.72 -7.63
N THR A 9 -22.27 -6.48 -7.27
CA THR A 9 -21.33 -5.35 -7.46
C THR A 9 -21.48 -4.44 -6.27
N SER A 10 -20.85 -4.82 -5.17
CA SER A 10 -20.65 -3.90 -4.06
C SER A 10 -19.66 -2.83 -4.53
N ALA A 11 -20.10 -1.58 -4.65
CA ALA A 11 -19.21 -0.45 -4.97
C ALA A 11 -18.25 -0.12 -3.81
N VAL A 12 -18.51 -0.65 -2.61
CA VAL A 12 -17.78 -0.34 -1.36
C VAL A 12 -16.33 -0.87 -1.38
N PRO A 13 -16.03 -2.12 -1.78
CA PRO A 13 -14.65 -2.59 -1.99
C PRO A 13 -13.84 -1.70 -2.95
N ARG A 14 -14.43 -1.25 -4.06
CA ARG A 14 -13.71 -0.44 -5.06
C ARG A 14 -13.34 0.95 -4.55
N ILE A 15 -14.23 1.62 -3.81
CA ILE A 15 -13.93 2.92 -3.19
C ILE A 15 -12.86 2.77 -2.10
N ARG A 16 -12.90 1.68 -1.32
CA ARG A 16 -11.89 1.41 -0.29
C ARG A 16 -10.52 1.10 -0.89
N ALA A 17 -10.48 0.28 -1.94
CA ALA A 17 -9.28 0.00 -2.72
C ALA A 17 -8.60 1.27 -3.26
N GLY A 18 -9.38 2.18 -3.87
CA GLY A 18 -8.84 3.45 -4.38
C GLY A 18 -8.18 4.32 -3.31
N ARG A 19 -8.72 4.33 -2.08
CA ARG A 19 -8.11 5.06 -0.95
C ARG A 19 -6.77 4.45 -0.52
N ILE A 20 -6.66 3.11 -0.50
CA ILE A 20 -5.41 2.41 -0.17
C ILE A 20 -4.32 2.80 -1.17
N VAL A 21 -4.64 2.75 -2.47
CA VAL A 21 -3.69 3.12 -3.53
C VAL A 21 -3.23 4.56 -3.39
N HIS A 22 -4.15 5.51 -3.20
CA HIS A 22 -3.78 6.92 -3.05
C HIS A 22 -2.88 7.16 -1.82
N THR A 23 -3.20 6.54 -0.67
CA THR A 23 -2.34 6.62 0.51
C THR A 23 -0.94 6.06 0.25
N LEU A 24 -0.82 4.98 -0.52
CA LEU A 24 0.47 4.40 -0.89
C LEU A 24 1.24 5.24 -1.93
N GLU A 25 0.54 5.90 -2.86
CA GLU A 25 1.16 6.85 -3.79
C GLU A 25 1.78 8.02 -3.02
N THR A 26 1.07 8.61 -2.05
CA THR A 26 1.64 9.62 -1.15
C THR A 26 2.83 9.06 -0.35
N ALA A 27 2.74 7.83 0.17
CA ALA A 27 3.87 7.22 0.86
C ALA A 27 5.13 7.12 -0.01
N ALA A 28 4.97 6.83 -1.31
CA ALA A 28 6.09 6.76 -2.24
C ALA A 28 6.70 8.14 -2.53
N GLU A 29 5.87 9.17 -2.68
CA GLU A 29 6.29 10.57 -2.85
C GLU A 29 7.11 11.05 -1.64
N GLU A 30 6.62 10.82 -0.42
CA GLU A 30 7.36 11.20 0.80
C GLU A 30 8.67 10.41 0.96
N TYR A 31 8.69 9.15 0.56
CA TYR A 31 9.92 8.35 0.61
C TYR A 31 10.99 8.87 -0.36
N GLU A 32 10.57 9.26 -1.57
CA GLU A 32 11.44 9.87 -2.56
C GLU A 32 11.97 11.22 -2.06
N ALA A 33 11.10 12.07 -1.50
CA ALA A 33 11.48 13.34 -0.90
C ALA A 33 12.47 13.18 0.26
N ALA A 34 12.39 12.07 1.00
CA ALA A 34 13.30 11.78 2.10
C ALA A 34 14.75 11.53 1.68
N ILE A 35 15.00 11.20 0.40
CA ILE A 35 16.28 10.64 -0.06
C ILE A 35 17.00 11.59 -1.01
N VAL A 36 18.25 11.92 -0.66
CA VAL A 36 19.19 12.67 -1.51
C VAL A 36 20.51 11.91 -1.56
N ASP A 37 21.09 11.73 -2.75
CA ASP A 37 22.37 11.02 -2.95
C ASP A 37 22.44 9.65 -2.25
N ASN A 38 21.31 8.91 -2.27
CA ASN A 38 21.17 7.61 -1.62
C ASN A 38 21.35 7.64 -0.08
N GLN A 39 21.05 8.78 0.54
CA GLN A 39 21.00 8.97 1.99
C GLN A 39 19.63 9.52 2.39
N ILE A 40 19.11 9.09 3.55
CA ILE A 40 17.88 9.66 4.11
C ILE A 40 18.28 10.96 4.82
N VAL A 41 17.91 12.09 4.24
CA VAL A 41 18.26 13.43 4.76
C VAL A 41 17.08 14.13 5.40
N GLU A 42 15.84 13.87 4.93
CA GLU A 42 14.63 14.38 5.56
C GLU A 42 13.95 13.30 6.40
N VAL A 43 14.23 13.30 7.71
CA VAL A 43 13.71 12.32 8.66
C VAL A 43 12.18 12.37 8.77
N VAL A 44 11.59 13.56 8.65
CA VAL A 44 10.14 13.76 8.74
C VAL A 44 9.43 13.07 7.59
N GLU A 45 9.90 13.26 6.34
CA GLU A 45 9.28 12.62 5.17
C GLU A 45 9.42 11.09 5.19
N TYR A 46 10.55 10.57 5.70
CA TYR A 46 10.68 9.13 5.95
C TYR A 46 9.63 8.61 6.96
N GLN A 47 9.36 9.38 8.03
CA GLN A 47 8.39 9.01 9.06
C GLN A 47 6.95 9.12 8.56
N ASP A 48 6.63 10.14 7.77
CA ASP A 48 5.32 10.32 7.17
C ASP A 48 5.03 9.22 6.16
N SER A 49 6.00 8.93 5.29
CA SER A 49 5.97 7.76 4.39
C SER A 49 5.66 6.46 5.14
N ARG A 50 6.40 6.19 6.23
CA ARG A 50 6.17 5.01 7.09
C ARG A 50 4.75 4.99 7.66
N GLY A 51 4.26 6.15 8.13
CA GLY A 51 2.92 6.30 8.68
C GLY A 51 1.84 5.97 7.64
N PHE A 52 2.00 6.46 6.40
CA PHE A 52 1.08 6.16 5.31
C PHE A 52 1.07 4.67 4.95
N VAL A 53 2.22 3.99 4.88
CA VAL A 53 2.26 2.53 4.64
C VAL A 53 1.53 1.75 5.74
N GLN A 54 1.73 2.11 7.01
CA GLN A 54 1.04 1.48 8.14
C GLN A 54 -0.46 1.70 8.10
N TYR A 55 -0.89 2.91 7.74
CA TYR A 55 -2.30 3.24 7.61
C TYR A 55 -2.95 2.54 6.42
N ALA A 56 -2.27 2.44 5.28
CA ALA A 56 -2.73 1.70 4.12
C ALA A 56 -2.93 0.21 4.43
N ASP A 57 -2.01 -0.42 5.17
CA ASP A 57 -2.17 -1.81 5.63
C ASP A 57 -3.39 -1.95 6.55
N THR A 58 -3.59 -0.99 7.48
CA THR A 58 -4.79 -0.96 8.34
C THR A 58 -6.09 -0.88 7.52
N LEU A 59 -6.13 -0.03 6.49
CA LEU A 59 -7.28 0.06 5.58
C LEU A 59 -7.49 -1.23 4.80
N TYR A 60 -6.43 -1.87 4.33
CA TYR A 60 -6.47 -3.14 3.62
C TYR A 60 -7.09 -4.26 4.46
N GLN A 61 -6.75 -4.35 5.74
CA GLN A 61 -7.35 -5.36 6.64
C GLN A 61 -8.88 -5.27 6.71
N THR A 62 -9.47 -4.08 6.46
CA THR A 62 -10.93 -3.91 6.45
C THR A 62 -11.62 -4.54 5.23
N ILE A 63 -10.87 -4.90 4.18
CA ILE A 63 -11.37 -5.52 2.96
C ILE A 63 -10.74 -6.88 2.66
N ALA A 64 -9.66 -7.25 3.38
CA ALA A 64 -8.85 -8.43 3.09
C ALA A 64 -9.66 -9.74 3.05
N LEU A 65 -10.58 -9.96 3.98
CA LEU A 65 -11.41 -11.17 4.01
C LEU A 65 -12.31 -11.29 2.77
N ALA A 66 -12.98 -10.21 2.38
CA ALA A 66 -13.82 -10.19 1.20
C ALA A 66 -12.99 -10.43 -0.07
N LEU A 67 -11.83 -9.79 -0.15
CA LEU A 67 -10.93 -9.97 -1.29
C LEU A 67 -10.36 -11.39 -1.36
N ALA A 68 -10.03 -12.02 -0.23
CA ALA A 68 -9.57 -13.39 -0.18
C ALA A 68 -10.64 -14.39 -0.66
N GLN A 69 -11.93 -14.11 -0.40
CA GLN A 69 -13.05 -14.95 -0.84
C GLN A 69 -13.36 -14.76 -2.33
N ASP A 70 -13.37 -13.51 -2.82
CA ASP A 70 -13.80 -13.19 -4.18
C ASP A 70 -12.67 -13.23 -5.21
N ARG A 71 -11.45 -12.83 -4.81
CA ARG A 71 -10.26 -12.62 -5.66
C ARG A 71 -8.97 -13.08 -4.94
N PRO A 72 -8.80 -14.37 -4.65
CA PRO A 72 -7.71 -14.87 -3.79
C PRO A 72 -6.30 -14.55 -4.31
N ALA A 73 -6.08 -14.57 -5.63
CA ALA A 73 -4.79 -14.22 -6.22
C ALA A 73 -4.44 -12.75 -6.01
N ASP A 74 -5.41 -11.84 -6.16
CA ASP A 74 -5.22 -10.42 -5.93
C ASP A 74 -5.00 -10.10 -4.44
N HIS A 75 -5.74 -10.78 -3.56
CA HIS A 75 -5.48 -10.71 -2.12
C HIS A 75 -4.04 -11.11 -1.77
N ALA A 76 -3.55 -12.23 -2.32
CA ALA A 76 -2.19 -12.68 -2.07
C ALA A 76 -1.16 -11.66 -2.58
N ALA A 77 -1.34 -11.13 -3.79
CA ALA A 77 -0.44 -10.14 -4.38
C ALA A 77 -0.40 -8.84 -3.57
N ILE A 78 -1.54 -8.29 -3.16
CA ILE A 78 -1.61 -7.08 -2.33
C ILE A 78 -0.99 -7.32 -0.95
N ALA A 79 -1.32 -8.43 -0.30
CA ALA A 79 -0.77 -8.75 1.01
C ALA A 79 0.76 -8.90 0.97
N GLN A 80 1.30 -9.52 -0.09
CA GLN A 80 2.73 -9.64 -0.30
C GLN A 80 3.39 -8.27 -0.54
N ALA A 81 2.81 -7.43 -1.41
CA ALA A 81 3.35 -6.10 -1.68
C ALA A 81 3.33 -5.19 -0.43
N LEU A 82 2.26 -5.23 0.37
CA LEU A 82 2.17 -4.51 1.64
C LEU A 82 3.18 -5.03 2.68
N ALA A 83 3.42 -6.33 2.74
CA ALA A 83 4.45 -6.91 3.61
C ALA A 83 5.86 -6.46 3.18
N ALA A 84 6.15 -6.46 1.88
CA ALA A 84 7.42 -5.97 1.33
C ALA A 84 7.61 -4.47 1.62
N LEU A 85 6.58 -3.64 1.37
CA LEU A 85 6.59 -2.23 1.72
C LEU A 85 6.94 -2.04 3.19
N ARG A 86 6.22 -2.66 4.14
CA ARG A 86 6.55 -2.53 5.57
C ARG A 86 8.00 -2.89 5.93
N GLY A 87 8.63 -3.80 5.18
CA GLY A 87 10.04 -4.17 5.36
C GLY A 87 11.05 -3.07 5.02
N ILE A 88 10.67 -2.09 4.19
CA ILE A 88 11.52 -0.96 3.78
C ILE A 88 11.70 0.06 4.92
N TRP A 89 10.75 0.12 5.87
CA TRP A 89 10.79 1.02 7.03
C TRP A 89 10.98 0.24 8.35
N PRO A 90 12.19 -0.27 8.65
CA PRO A 90 12.43 -1.18 9.78
C PRO A 90 12.20 -0.53 11.15
N SER A 91 12.28 0.80 11.24
CA SER A 91 12.09 1.55 12.49
C SER A 91 11.57 2.96 12.21
N VAL A 92 11.12 3.66 13.27
CA VAL A 92 10.72 5.08 13.19
C VAL A 92 11.91 6.01 12.90
N ASN A 93 13.10 5.64 13.36
CA ASN A 93 14.32 6.33 13.01
C ASN A 93 14.89 5.71 11.73
N PRO A 94 15.25 6.52 10.72
CA PRO A 94 15.77 5.99 9.48
C PRO A 94 17.15 5.34 9.69
N PRO A 95 17.47 4.27 8.94
CA PRO A 95 18.84 3.81 8.80
C PRO A 95 19.69 4.86 8.07
N ALA A 96 21.02 4.74 8.16
CA ALA A 96 21.94 5.64 7.46
C ALA A 96 21.86 5.53 5.92
N THR A 97 21.40 4.38 5.41
CA THR A 97 21.21 4.11 3.98
C THR A 97 19.80 3.55 3.77
N PRO A 98 19.06 4.03 2.75
CA PRO A 98 17.75 3.47 2.40
C PRO A 98 17.82 1.95 2.22
N VAL A 99 16.82 1.23 2.73
CA VAL A 99 16.71 -0.23 2.55
C VAL A 99 16.44 -0.58 1.09
N ALA A 100 15.70 0.27 0.38
CA ALA A 100 15.36 0.12 -1.03
C ALA A 100 15.39 1.49 -1.73
N PRO A 101 15.60 1.55 -3.06
CA PRO A 101 15.48 2.81 -3.80
C PRO A 101 14.01 3.21 -3.98
N PRO A 102 13.70 4.50 -4.22
CA PRO A 102 12.33 4.97 -4.48
C PRO A 102 11.62 4.20 -5.62
N SER A 103 12.36 3.82 -6.67
CA SER A 103 11.82 3.03 -7.79
C SER A 103 11.23 1.67 -7.35
N GLU A 104 11.78 1.03 -6.32
CA GLU A 104 11.25 -0.21 -5.77
C GLU A 104 9.95 0.05 -5.00
N VAL A 105 9.88 1.14 -4.23
CA VAL A 105 8.65 1.57 -3.55
C VAL A 105 7.54 1.80 -4.56
N TYR A 106 7.76 2.60 -5.60
CA TYR A 106 6.76 2.83 -6.66
C TYR A 106 6.34 1.55 -7.38
N SER A 107 7.26 0.60 -7.58
CA SER A 107 6.96 -0.71 -8.17
C SER A 107 5.99 -1.52 -7.28
N LEU A 108 6.22 -1.55 -5.97
CA LEU A 108 5.33 -2.22 -5.02
C LEU A 108 3.96 -1.55 -4.93
N VAL A 109 3.91 -0.21 -4.93
CA VAL A 109 2.64 0.53 -5.00
C VAL A 109 1.87 0.22 -6.28
N SER A 110 2.57 0.14 -7.41
CA SER A 110 1.97 -0.23 -8.70
C SER A 110 1.41 -1.66 -8.70
N GLN A 111 2.06 -2.60 -7.99
CA GLN A 111 1.53 -3.94 -7.79
C GLN A 111 0.22 -3.91 -6.99
N VAL A 112 0.16 -3.15 -5.89
CA VAL A 112 -1.10 -2.99 -5.14
C VAL A 112 -2.20 -2.42 -6.05
N LYS A 113 -1.89 -1.38 -6.83
CA LYS A 113 -2.82 -0.75 -7.76
C LYS A 113 -3.37 -1.71 -8.81
N LEU A 114 -2.51 -2.53 -9.41
CA LEU A 114 -2.89 -3.51 -10.44
C LEU A 114 -3.87 -4.56 -9.92
N HIS A 115 -3.75 -4.96 -8.65
CA HIS A 115 -4.54 -6.01 -8.03
C HIS A 115 -5.76 -5.48 -7.25
N SER A 116 -5.87 -4.17 -7.03
CA SER A 116 -6.93 -3.55 -6.22
C SER A 116 -8.33 -3.48 -6.86
#